data_AF-H9UDE4-F1
#
_entry.id   AF-H9UDE4-F1
#
_cell.length_a   1.000
_cell.length_b   1.000
_cell.length_c   1.000
_cell.angle_alpha   90.00
_cell.angle_beta   90.00
_cell.angle_gamma   90.00
#
_symmetry.space_group_name_H-M   'P 1'
#
loop_
_entity.id
_entity.type
_entity.pdbx_description
1 polymer ?
#
loop_
_entity_poly.entity_id
_entity_poly.type
_entity_poly.pdbx_seq_one_letter_code
_entity_poly.pdbx_strand_id
1 'polypeptide(L)'
;MRKVKISVFGKDYEFATDGSDELIDYVLRRLKELQISYRSLYDEIPFDELLVLMLCDLLENEYNTQKELDQLYNRVKEKLRTLG
;
A
#
# COMPACT_ATOMS: atom_id res chain seq x y z
N MET A 1 -9.24 4.69 19.28
CA MET A 1 -8.02 5.00 18.51
C MET A 1 -6.80 4.75 19.38
N ARG A 2 -5.82 4.01 18.85
CA ARG A 2 -4.53 3.76 19.49
C ARG A 2 -3.41 4.40 18.69
N LYS A 3 -2.30 4.70 19.35
CA LYS A 3 -1.08 5.19 18.71
C LYS A 3 -0.26 4.02 18.20
N VAL A 4 0.18 4.11 16.95
CA VAL A 4 1.07 3.13 16.31
C VAL A 4 2.33 3.86 15.88
N LYS A 5 3.48 3.26 16.18
CA LYS A 5 4.79 3.77 15.78
C LYS A 5 5.31 3.01 14.59
N ILE A 6 5.87 3.71 13.62
CA ILE A 6 6.51 3.14 12.44
C ILE A 6 7.88 3.80 12.26
N SER A 7 8.78 3.10 11.58
CA SER A 7 10.07 3.65 11.19
C SER A 7 10.24 3.50 9.69
N VAL A 8 10.59 4.60 9.02
CA VAL A 8 10.80 4.66 7.57
C VAL A 8 12.15 5.33 7.33
N PHE A 9 13.09 4.57 6.78
CA PHE A 9 14.49 4.97 6.58
C PHE A 9 15.13 5.59 7.84
N GLY A 10 14.89 4.96 8.99
CA GLY A 10 15.44 5.39 10.29
C GLY A 10 14.77 6.63 10.90
N LYS A 11 13.72 7.17 10.26
CA LYS A 11 12.88 8.22 10.84
C LYS A 11 11.64 7.60 11.45
N ASP A 12 11.39 7.93 12.71
CA ASP A 12 10.24 7.42 13.46
C ASP A 12 9.03 8.35 13.32
N TYR A 13 7.87 7.74 13.08
CA TYR A 13 6.59 8.41 12.97
C TYR A 13 5.58 7.76 13.91
N GLU A 14 4.60 8.55 14.35
CA GLU A 14 3.48 8.08 15.15
C GLU A 14 2.18 8.56 14.51
N PHE A 15 1.22 7.64 14.36
CA PHE A 15 -0.12 7.96 13.90
C PHE A 15 -1.17 7.27 14.77
N ALA A 16 -2.37 7.85 14.79
CA ALA A 16 -3.51 7.30 15.50
C ALA A 16 -4.40 6.53 14.53
N THR A 17 -4.76 5.29 14.89
CA THR A 17 -5.64 4.43 14.09
C THR A 17 -6.56 3.62 14.99
N ASP A 18 -7.73 3.27 14.48
CA ASP A 18 -8.66 2.29 15.02
C ASP A 18 -8.59 0.94 14.28
N GLY A 19 -7.61 0.79 13.38
CA GLY A 19 -7.35 -0.43 12.62
C GLY A 19 -7.03 -1.64 13.50
N SER A 20 -7.40 -2.82 12.98
CA SER A 20 -7.10 -4.11 13.59
C SER A 20 -5.58 -4.35 13.68
N ASP A 21 -5.17 -5.28 14.55
CA ASP A 21 -3.77 -5.71 14.63
C ASP A 21 -3.26 -6.23 13.28
N GLU A 22 -4.09 -7.01 12.59
CA GLU A 22 -3.78 -7.54 11.26
C GLU A 22 -3.50 -6.43 10.23
N LEU A 23 -4.28 -5.35 10.24
CA LEU A 23 -4.04 -4.21 9.36
C LEU A 23 -2.70 -3.52 9.67
N ILE A 24 -2.39 -3.37 10.95
CA ILE A 24 -1.12 -2.74 11.37
C ILE A 24 0.07 -3.61 10.99
N ASP A 25 -0.01 -4.93 11.22
CA ASP A 25 1.03 -5.88 10.82
C ASP A 25 1.22 -5.88 9.30
N TYR A 26 0.12 -5.83 8.54
CA TYR A 26 0.16 -5.68 7.10
C TYR A 26 0.91 -4.40 6.68
N VAL A 27 0.55 -3.25 7.26
CA VAL A 27 1.18 -1.95 6.96
C VAL A 27 2.67 -1.98 7.30
N LEU A 28 3.04 -2.49 8.49
CA LEU A 28 4.44 -2.60 8.92
C LEU A 28 5.27 -3.47 7.98
N ARG A 29 4.72 -4.61 7.54
CA ARG A 29 5.36 -5.47 6.55
C ARG A 29 5.52 -4.76 5.21
N ARG A 30 4.46 -4.12 4.71
CA ARG A 30 4.48 -3.44 3.41
C ARG A 30 5.47 -2.27 3.39
N LEU A 31 5.57 -1.51 4.49
CA LEU A 31 6.56 -0.45 4.66
C LEU A 31 8.00 -0.99 4.61
N LYS A 32 8.27 -2.18 5.16
CA LYS A 32 9.59 -2.81 5.07
C LYS A 32 9.92 -3.21 3.62
N GLU A 33 8.96 -3.79 2.92
CA GLU A 33 9.12 -4.16 1.51
C GLU A 33 9.44 -2.94 0.62
N LEU A 34 8.67 -1.86 0.78
CA LEU A 34 8.93 -0.63 0.03
C LEU A 34 10.33 -0.08 0.35
N GLN A 35 10.73 -0.01 1.63
CA GLN A 35 12.07 0.45 2.00
C GLN A 35 13.19 -0.37 1.34
N ILE A 36 12.98 -1.68 1.14
CA ILE A 36 13.92 -2.53 0.41
C ILE A 36 13.93 -2.15 -1.08
N SER A 37 12.75 -2.00 -1.70
CA SER A 37 12.61 -1.65 -3.12
C SER A 37 13.22 -0.30 -3.48
N TYR A 38 13.09 0.70 -2.62
CA TYR A 38 13.63 2.04 -2.86
C TYR A 38 14.99 2.29 -2.20
N ARG A 39 15.65 1.25 -1.68
CA ARG A 39 16.91 1.42 -0.93
C ARG A 39 17.99 2.12 -1.74
N SER A 40 18.11 1.83 -3.05
CA SER A 40 19.10 2.50 -3.91
C SER A 40 18.78 3.98 -4.09
N LEU A 41 17.51 4.32 -4.23
CA LEU A 41 17.05 5.70 -4.44
C LEU A 41 17.18 6.56 -3.18
N TYR A 42 17.13 5.95 -1.99
CA TYR A 42 17.29 6.67 -0.72
C TYR A 42 18.61 7.46 -0.62
N ASP A 43 19.68 6.96 -1.22
CA ASP A 43 20.98 7.63 -1.24
C ASP A 43 21.13 8.60 -2.43
N GLU A 44 20.17 8.61 -3.36
CA GLU A 44 20.25 9.35 -4.64
C GLU A 44 19.35 10.58 -4.70
N ILE A 45 18.18 10.56 -4.03
CA ILE A 45 17.19 11.64 -4.09
C ILE A 45 16.79 12.15 -2.69
N PRO A 46 16.28 13.39 -2.58
CA PRO A 46 15.74 13.91 -1.33
C PRO A 46 14.66 13.00 -0.73
N PHE A 47 14.65 12.90 0.59
CA PHE A 47 13.77 11.97 1.31
C PHE A 47 12.28 12.26 1.09
N ASP A 48 11.88 13.53 1.00
CA ASP A 48 10.52 13.96 0.71
C ASP A 48 10.10 13.57 -0.71
N GLU A 49 10.96 13.76 -1.71
CA GLU A 49 10.74 13.28 -3.07
C GLU A 49 10.58 11.76 -3.12
N LEU A 50 11.40 11.04 -2.34
CA LEU A 50 11.29 9.59 -2.23
C LEU A 50 9.95 9.15 -1.62
N LEU A 51 9.47 9.82 -0.58
CA LEU A 51 8.17 9.52 0.02
C LEU A 51 7.02 9.78 -0.97
N VAL A 52 7.10 10.85 -1.77
CA VAL A 52 6.13 11.13 -2.82
C VAL A 52 6.16 10.03 -3.89
N LEU A 53 7.34 9.59 -4.32
CA LEU A 53 7.48 8.48 -5.26
C LEU A 53 6.85 7.18 -4.72
N MET A 54 7.16 6.81 -3.48
CA MET A 54 6.56 5.65 -2.82
C MET A 54 5.02 5.75 -2.75
N LEU A 55 4.49 6.95 -2.49
CA LEU A 55 3.05 7.19 -2.45
C LEU A 55 2.41 7.03 -3.84
N CYS A 56 3.01 7.60 -4.88
CA CYS A 56 2.52 7.46 -6.26
C CYS A 56 2.45 5.99 -6.68
N ASP A 57 3.51 5.21 -6.41
CA ASP A 57 3.55 3.80 -6.77
C ASP A 57 2.53 2.97 -5.98
N LEU A 58 2.25 3.33 -4.72
CA LEU A 58 1.16 2.72 -3.95
C LEU A 58 -0.21 3.01 -4.56
N LEU A 59 -0.48 4.26 -4.95
CA LEU A 59 -1.74 4.67 -5.56
C LEU A 59 -1.94 4.04 -6.95
N GLU A 60 -0.87 3.90 -7.74
CA GLU A 60 -0.94 3.18 -9.03
C GLU A 60 -1.29 1.71 -8.82
N ASN A 61 -0.67 1.05 -7.85
CA ASN A 61 -0.99 -0.34 -7.50
C ASN A 61 -2.42 -0.51 -7.00
N GLU A 62 -2.92 0.42 -6.18
CA GLU A 62 -4.30 0.44 -5.72
C GLU A 62 -5.28 0.57 -6.89
N TYR A 63 -5.05 1.52 -7.79
CA TYR A 63 -5.86 1.74 -8.98
C TYR A 63 -5.90 0.49 -9.87
N ASN A 64 -4.74 -0.11 -10.16
CA ASN A 64 -4.66 -1.30 -11.00
C ASN A 64 -5.37 -2.50 -10.35
N THR A 65 -5.21 -2.69 -9.04
CA THR A 65 -5.91 -3.75 -8.29
C THR A 65 -7.42 -3.56 -8.33
N GLN A 66 -7.90 -2.32 -8.12
CA GLN A 66 -9.33 -2.02 -8.19
C GLN A 66 -9.91 -2.31 -9.58
N LYS A 67 -9.18 -1.91 -10.62
CA LYS A 67 -9.56 -2.18 -12.01
C LYS A 67 -9.65 -3.68 -12.32
N GLU A 68 -8.68 -4.47 -11.84
CA GLU A 68 -8.70 -5.93 -12.00
C GLU A 68 -9.87 -6.59 -11.27
N LEU A 69 -10.20 -6.12 -10.07
CA LEU A 69 -11.36 -6.58 -9.31
C LEU A 69 -12.68 -6.27 -10.03
N ASP A 70 -12.83 -5.06 -10.57
CA ASP A 70 -14.02 -4.66 -11.33
C ASP A 70 -14.19 -5.52 -12.60
N GLN A 71 -13.09 -5.79 -13.30
CA GLN A 71 -13.09 -6.68 -14.46
C GLN A 71 -13.46 -8.12 -14.08
N LEU A 72 -12.93 -8.63 -12.97
CA LEU A 72 -13.27 -9.96 -12.47
C LEU A 72 -14.75 -10.05 -12.09
N TYR A 73 -15.25 -9.06 -11.36
CA TYR A 73 -16.65 -8.98 -10.95
C TYR A 73 -17.58 -8.98 -12.18
N ASN A 74 -17.28 -8.16 -13.19
CA ASN A 74 -18.09 -8.11 -14.41
C ASN A 74 -18.08 -9.46 -15.15
N ARG A 75 -16.91 -10.11 -15.29
CA ARG A 75 -16.81 -11.45 -15.89
C ARG A 75 -17.63 -12.49 -15.13
N VAL A 76 -17.59 -12.48 -13.80
CA VAL A 76 -18.37 -13.42 -12.97
C VAL A 76 -19.87 -13.15 -13.12
N LYS A 77 -20.27 -11.88 -13.08
CA LYS A 77 -21.67 -11.45 -13.24
C LYS A 77 -22.24 -11.86 -14.60
N GLU A 78 -21.48 -11.70 -15.68
CA GLU A 78 -21.88 -12.16 -17.02
C GLU A 78 -22.05 -13.67 -17.07
N LYS A 79 -21.08 -14.44 -16.52
CA LYS A 79 -21.21 -15.91 -16.46
C LYS A 79 -22.44 -16.37 -15.70
N LEU A 80 -22.74 -15.76 -14.56
CA LEU A 80 -23.95 -16.08 -13.78
C LEU A 80 -25.23 -15.78 -14.56
N ARG A 81 -25.28 -14.68 -15.32
CA ARG A 81 -26.41 -14.34 -16.20
C ARG A 81 -26.61 -15.34 -17.33
N THR A 82 -25.55 -15.96 -17.84
CA THR A 82 -25.64 -16.97 -18.90
C THR A 82 -25.98 -18.37 -18.39
N LEU A 83 -25.89 -18.60 -17.07
CA LEU A 83 -26.17 -19.89 -16.42
C LEU A 83 -27.57 -19.97 -15.79
N GLY A 84 -28.25 -18.84 -15.58
CA GLY A 84 -29.63 -18.76 -15.11
C GLY A 84 -30.59 -18.47 -16.25
#